data_AF-A0A967EDR5-F1
#
_entry.id   AF-A0A967EDR5-F1
#
_cell.length_a   1.000
_cell.length_b   1.000
_cell.length_c   1.000
_cell.angle_alpha   90.00
_cell.angle_beta   90.00
_cell.angle_gamma   90.00
#
_symmetry.space_group_name_H-M   'P 1'
#
loop_
_entity.id
_entity.type
_entity.pdbx_description
1 polymer ?
#
loop_
_entity_poly.entity_id
_entity_poly.type
_entity_poly.pdbx_seq_one_letter_code
_entity_poly.pdbx_strand_id
1 'polypeptide(L)' 'MMAHTPTDSASSSFQTGKEGAPTRGRFPELDRVGLPVDLRNLSIDQLRQVADELRSET' A
#
# COMPACT_ATOMS: atom_id res chain seq x y z
N MET A 1 38.33 -0.73 -24.08
CA MET A 1 36.95 -0.20 -24.12
C MET A 1 36.00 -1.38 -24.11
N MET A 2 35.05 -1.38 -23.16
CA MET A 2 33.70 -2.01 -23.17
C MET A 2 33.63 -3.57 -23.12
N ALA A 3 32.82 -4.25 -22.30
CA ALA A 3 31.72 -3.83 -21.42
C ALA A 3 31.49 -4.87 -20.30
N HIS A 4 31.34 -4.38 -19.07
CA HIS A 4 30.62 -5.05 -17.98
C HIS A 4 29.13 -5.23 -18.31
N THR A 5 28.56 -6.41 -18.11
CA THR A 5 27.11 -6.60 -18.12
C THR A 5 26.59 -6.40 -16.68
N PRO A 6 25.75 -5.39 -16.41
CA PRO A 6 24.98 -5.38 -15.17
C PRO A 6 23.84 -6.40 -15.30
N THR A 7 23.94 -7.52 -14.59
CA THR A 7 22.77 -8.31 -14.23
C THR A 7 21.99 -7.49 -13.21
N ASP A 8 21.05 -6.67 -13.69
CA ASP A 8 20.11 -5.96 -12.83
C ASP A 8 19.09 -6.97 -12.31
N SER A 9 19.16 -7.21 -11.00
CA SER A 9 18.21 -7.99 -10.23
C SER A 9 16.88 -7.24 -10.15
N ALA A 10 16.03 -7.40 -11.17
CA ALA A 10 14.64 -6.99 -11.08
C ALA A 10 13.85 -8.02 -10.25
N SER A 11 13.88 -7.87 -8.93
CA SER A 11 12.90 -8.45 -8.00
C SER A 11 11.52 -7.85 -8.31
N SER A 12 10.83 -8.39 -9.31
CA SER A 12 9.40 -8.15 -9.48
C SER A 12 8.66 -9.03 -8.48
N SER A 13 8.46 -8.48 -7.27
CA SER A 13 7.59 -9.07 -6.28
C SER A 13 6.19 -9.19 -6.89
N PHE A 14 5.76 -10.42 -7.15
CA PHE A 14 4.43 -10.73 -7.64
C PHE A 14 3.39 -10.22 -6.64
N GLN A 15 2.84 -9.04 -6.95
CA GLN A 15 1.69 -8.48 -6.28
C GLN A 15 0.49 -9.31 -6.72
N THR A 16 0.23 -10.40 -6.00
CA THR A 16 -0.94 -11.23 -6.20
C THR A 16 -2.18 -10.39 -5.85
N GLY A 17 -2.83 -9.87 -6.88
CA GLY A 17 -4.12 -9.22 -6.77
C GLY A 17 -5.13 -10.19 -6.17
N LYS A 18 -5.41 -10.02 -4.88
CA LYS A 18 -6.58 -10.61 -4.23
C LYS A 18 -7.76 -9.74 -4.66
N GLU A 19 -8.51 -10.24 -5.64
CA GLU A 19 -9.64 -9.62 -6.34
C GLU A 19 -10.42 -8.67 -5.42
N GLY A 20 -10.30 -7.38 -5.75
CA GLY A 20 -10.66 -6.28 -4.87
C GLY A 20 -12.17 -6.07 -4.80
N ALA A 21 -12.64 -5.73 -3.59
CA ALA A 21 -13.84 -4.93 -3.47
C ALA A 21 -13.75 -3.73 -4.43
N PRO A 22 -14.87 -3.24 -5.01
CA PRO A 22 -14.87 -2.14 -5.98
C PRO A 22 -14.26 -0.81 -5.46
N THR A 23 -13.93 -0.73 -4.17
CA THR A 23 -13.26 0.40 -3.52
C THR A 23 -11.76 0.21 -3.27
N ARG A 24 -11.22 -1.01 -3.45
CA ARG A 24 -9.82 -1.35 -3.13
C ARG A 24 -8.88 -0.60 -4.08
N GLY A 25 -7.97 0.20 -3.51
CA GLY A 25 -7.09 1.14 -4.22
C GLY A 25 -7.58 2.59 -4.24
N ARG A 26 -8.81 2.87 -3.80
CA ARG A 26 -9.34 4.25 -3.66
C ARG A 26 -8.89 4.92 -2.37
N PHE A 27 -8.59 4.11 -1.35
CA PHE A 27 -8.20 4.57 -0.01
C PHE A 27 -6.87 3.91 0.37
N PRO A 28 -5.74 4.46 -0.12
CA PRO A 28 -4.44 3.79 -0.05
C PRO A 28 -3.89 3.62 1.38
N GLU A 29 -4.25 4.50 2.32
CA GLU A 29 -3.84 4.34 3.72
C GLU A 29 -4.82 3.42 4.45
N LEU A 30 -6.13 3.53 4.19
CA LEU A 30 -7.13 2.64 4.77
C LEU A 30 -6.97 1.18 4.31
N ASP A 31 -6.57 0.94 3.06
CA ASP A 31 -6.33 -0.40 2.50
C ASP A 31 -5.20 -1.16 3.23
N ARG A 32 -4.32 -0.44 3.92
CA ARG A 32 -3.24 -1.02 4.75
C ARG A 32 -3.74 -1.51 6.10
N VAL A 33 -4.90 -1.03 6.54
CA VAL A 33 -5.49 -1.35 7.85
C VAL A 33 -6.45 -2.52 7.67
N GLY A 34 -5.97 -3.74 7.91
CA GLY A 34 -6.82 -4.94 7.92
C GLY A 34 -7.37 -5.26 9.31
N LEU A 35 -6.62 -4.87 10.36
CA LEU A 35 -6.91 -5.14 11.76
C LEU A 35 -6.65 -3.89 12.63
N PRO A 36 -7.27 -3.78 13.81
CA PRO A 36 -7.07 -2.61 14.69
C PRO A 36 -5.63 -2.40 15.15
N VAL A 37 -4.81 -3.46 15.16
CA VAL A 37 -3.40 -3.37 15.52
C VAL A 37 -2.58 -2.61 14.48
N ASP A 38 -3.00 -2.61 13.21
CA ASP A 38 -2.27 -1.97 12.11
C ASP A 38 -2.25 -0.44 12.27
N LEU A 39 -3.30 0.13 12.86
CA LEU A 39 -3.38 1.56 13.18
C LEU A 39 -2.25 2.01 14.12
N ARG A 40 -1.79 1.13 15.01
CA ARG A 40 -0.71 1.47 15.95
C ARG A 40 0.65 1.59 15.28
N ASN A 41 0.80 1.07 14.07
CA ASN A 41 2.03 1.13 13.28
C ASN A 41 2.08 2.34 12.34
N LEU A 42 1.02 3.14 12.30
CA LEU A 42 0.93 4.35 11.47
C LEU A 42 1.43 5.58 12.23
N SER A 43 2.01 6.53 11.50
CA SER A 43 2.30 7.85 12.04
C SER A 43 1.02 8.64 12.32
N ILE A 44 1.12 9.72 13.10
CA ILE A 44 -0.04 10.59 13.39
C ILE A 44 -0.65 11.17 12.11
N ASP A 45 0.18 11.56 11.14
CA ASP A 45 -0.30 12.12 9.87
C ASP A 45 -1.00 11.05 9.01
N GLN A 46 -0.48 9.82 9.02
CA GLN A 46 -1.14 8.69 8.36
C GLN A 46 -2.48 8.35 9.02
N LEU A 47 -2.57 8.42 10.36
CA LEU A 47 -3.83 8.22 11.08
C LEU A 47 -4.87 9.29 10.72
N ARG A 48 -4.45 10.54 10.50
CA ARG A 48 -5.34 11.60 10.00
C ARG A 48 -5.85 11.27 8.60
N GLN A 49 -4.95 10.86 7.71
CA GLN A 49 -5.29 10.46 6.35
C GLN A 49 -6.29 9.28 6.32
N VAL A 50 -6.07 8.25 7.15
CA VAL A 50 -7.01 7.12 7.31
C VAL A 50 -8.38 7.60 7.77
N ALA A 51 -8.45 8.57 8.70
CA ALA A 51 -9.72 9.12 9.17
C ALA A 51 -10.48 9.89 8.07
N ASP A 52 -9.76 10.66 7.24
CA ASP A 52 -10.34 11.38 6.11
C ASP A 52 -10.83 10.42 5.02
N GLU A 53 -10.07 9.35 4.76
CA GLU A 53 -10.46 8.28 3.84
C GLU A 53 -11.72 7.54 4.34
N LEU A 54 -11.78 7.17 5.62
CA LEU A 54 -12.95 6.55 6.23
C LEU A 54 -14.20 7.42 6.09
N ARG A 55 -14.09 8.72 6.37
CA ARG A 55 -15.21 9.65 6.22
C ARG A 55 -15.70 9.75 4.77
N SER A 56 -14.80 9.55 3.80
CA SER A 56 -15.13 9.59 2.38
C SER A 56 -15.78 8.30 1.87
N GLU A 57 -15.70 7.20 2.63
CA GLU A 57 -16.32 5.91 2.31
C GLU A 57 -17.79 5.80 2.77
N THR A 58 -18.22 6.61 3.74
CA THR A 58 -19.58 6.65 4.33
C THR A 58 -20.38 7.85 3.89
#